data_AF-A0A139Q342-F1
#
_entry.id   AF-A0A139Q342-F1
#
_cell.length_a   1.000
_cell.length_b   1.000
_cell.length_c   1.000
_cell.angle_alpha   90.00
_cell.angle_beta   90.00
_cell.angle_gamma   90.00
#
_symmetry.space_group_name_H-M   'P 1'
#
loop_
_entity.id
_entity.type
_entity.pdbx_description
1 polymer ?
#
loop_
_entity_poly.entity_id
_entity_poly.type
_entity_poly.pdbx_seq_one_letter_code
_entity_poly.pdbx_strand_id
1 'polypeptide(L)'
;MFFAPKEIKQETGESLVYNPHRTLVSKEFTFDAAHHLFHYEGKCKSLHGHTYRLQIAVSGFLDERGMAYDFGDIKAIYKNYLEPHLDHRYLNETLPYMNTTAENMVYWIFQTMNQELPDERGLRLEYVRLYETPTAFAEFRREWLDD
;
A
#
# COMPACT_ATOMS: atom_id res chain seq x y z
N MET A 1 35.47 2.68 5.06
CA MET A 1 34.63 1.67 4.36
C MET A 1 33.92 0.90 5.45
N PHE A 2 32.61 1.11 5.64
CA PHE A 2 31.85 0.39 6.66
C PHE A 2 31.49 -0.97 6.08
N PHE A 3 32.06 -2.04 6.65
CA PHE A 3 31.71 -3.40 6.28
C PHE A 3 30.52 -3.82 7.14
N ALA A 4 29.37 -4.05 6.51
CA ALA A 4 28.28 -4.76 7.17
C ALA A 4 28.72 -6.22 7.38
N PRO A 5 28.53 -6.80 8.58
CA PRO A 5 28.83 -8.20 8.83
C PRO A 5 28.04 -9.10 7.86
N LYS A 6 28.71 -10.07 7.23
CA LYS A 6 28.10 -10.96 6.22
C LYS A 6 27.53 -12.26 6.79
N GLU A 7 27.73 -12.55 8.08
CA GLU A 7 27.28 -13.81 8.69
C GLU A 7 26.35 -13.59 9.87
N ILE A 8 25.10 -14.01 9.71
CA ILE A 8 24.16 -14.25 10.81
C ILE A 8 24.52 -15.63 11.36
N LYS A 9 25.35 -15.71 12.41
CA LYS A 9 25.38 -16.79 13.42
C LYS A 9 26.49 -16.62 14.45
N GLN A 10 26.11 -16.04 15.58
CA GLN A 10 26.38 -16.42 16.98
C GLN A 10 26.39 -15.14 17.84
N GLU A 11 25.68 -15.18 18.98
CA GLU A 11 25.74 -14.14 20.02
C GLU A 11 27.12 -14.16 20.69
N THR A 12 28.14 -13.64 20.01
CA THR A 12 29.48 -13.45 20.58
C THR A 12 29.69 -12.03 21.11
N GLY A 13 28.66 -11.17 21.06
CA GLY A 13 28.77 -9.76 21.44
C GLY A 13 29.43 -8.86 20.39
N GLU A 14 29.82 -9.41 19.24
CA GLU A 14 30.47 -8.69 18.12
C GLU A 14 29.59 -8.56 16.86
N SER A 15 28.35 -9.11 16.87
CA SER A 15 27.45 -9.16 15.71
C SER A 15 26.11 -8.47 15.97
N LEU A 16 25.50 -7.93 14.91
CA LEU A 16 24.09 -7.52 14.91
C LEU A 16 23.20 -8.76 15.00
N VAL A 17 22.21 -8.73 15.90
CA VAL A 17 21.13 -9.72 15.96
C VAL A 17 19.90 -9.09 15.31
N TYR A 18 19.51 -9.59 14.14
CA TYR A 18 18.32 -9.10 13.44
C TYR A 18 17.04 -9.72 14.00
N ASN A 19 15.94 -8.99 13.90
CA ASN A 19 14.62 -9.45 14.33
C ASN A 19 14.24 -10.74 13.56
N PRO A 20 14.10 -11.90 14.23
CA PRO A 20 13.72 -13.14 13.56
C PRO A 20 12.23 -13.20 13.25
N HIS A 21 11.44 -12.23 13.71
CA HIS A 21 10.01 -12.19 13.51
C HIS A 21 9.62 -11.40 12.27
N ARG A 22 8.48 -11.81 11.69
CA ARG A 22 7.79 -11.06 10.64
C ARG A 22 7.56 -9.62 11.11
N THR A 23 7.93 -8.67 10.26
CA THR A 23 7.80 -7.24 10.53
C THR A 23 6.96 -6.58 9.44
N LEU A 24 6.04 -5.70 9.84
CA LEU A 24 5.24 -4.88 8.93
C LEU A 24 5.92 -3.53 8.75
N VAL A 25 6.00 -3.09 7.50
CA VAL A 25 6.37 -1.73 7.10
C VAL A 25 5.22 -1.09 6.34
N SER A 26 5.01 0.20 6.52
CA SER A 26 3.96 0.95 5.82
C SER A 26 4.54 2.19 5.17
N LYS A 27 4.09 2.47 3.94
CA LYS A 27 4.46 3.67 3.20
C LYS A 27 3.20 4.46 2.86
N GLU A 28 3.26 5.77 3.08
CA GLU A 28 2.20 6.69 2.72
C GLU A 28 2.49 7.42 1.40
N PHE A 29 1.42 7.66 0.65
CA PHE A 29 1.37 8.45 -0.58
C PHE A 29 0.19 9.42 -0.52
N THR A 30 0.29 10.50 -1.28
CA THR A 30 -0.81 11.45 -1.48
C THR A 30 -1.05 11.60 -2.98
N PHE A 31 -2.31 11.72 -3.38
CA PHE A 31 -2.69 12.04 -4.76
C PHE A 31 -3.94 12.90 -4.77
N ASP A 32 -4.07 13.75 -5.78
CA ASP A 32 -5.23 14.62 -5.97
C ASP A 32 -6.07 14.10 -7.13
N ALA A 33 -7.36 13.83 -6.90
CA ALA A 33 -8.23 13.26 -7.93
C ALA A 33 -9.66 13.76 -7.83
N ALA A 34 -10.34 13.78 -8.98
CA ALA A 34 -11.76 14.08 -9.07
C ALA A 34 -12.58 12.81 -9.32
N HIS A 35 -13.81 12.78 -8.82
CA HIS A 35 -14.76 11.70 -9.06
C HIS A 35 -16.20 12.15 -8.83
N HIS A 36 -17.13 11.22 -9.07
CA HIS A 36 -18.51 11.31 -8.59
C HIS A 36 -19.04 9.90 -8.29
N LEU A 37 -20.07 9.82 -7.44
CA LEU A 37 -20.66 8.56 -7.03
C LEU A 37 -21.94 8.26 -7.82
N PHE A 38 -22.00 7.07 -8.41
CA PHE A 38 -23.24 6.56 -9.00
C PHE A 38 -24.25 6.20 -7.90
N HIS A 39 -25.55 6.31 -8.20
CA HIS A 39 -26.64 5.89 -7.31
C HIS A 39 -26.61 6.52 -5.90
N TYR A 40 -26.03 7.72 -5.77
CA TYR A 40 -25.99 8.47 -4.51
C TYR A 40 -26.92 9.69 -4.59
N GLU A 41 -27.70 9.94 -3.54
CA GLU A 41 -28.65 11.08 -3.54
C GLU A 41 -28.09 12.35 -2.88
N GLY A 42 -26.90 12.27 -2.25
CA GLY A 42 -26.24 13.39 -1.60
C GLY A 42 -25.28 14.18 -2.50
N LYS A 43 -24.45 15.04 -1.89
CA LYS A 43 -23.54 15.96 -2.60
C LYS A 43 -22.51 15.26 -3.49
N CYS A 44 -22.06 14.07 -3.10
CA CYS A 44 -21.05 13.30 -3.83
C CYS A 44 -21.54 12.73 -5.18
N LYS A 45 -22.82 12.91 -5.53
CA LYS A 45 -23.36 12.56 -6.86
C LYS A 45 -22.85 13.49 -7.96
N SER A 46 -22.46 14.71 -7.59
CA SER A 46 -21.86 15.69 -8.49
C SER A 46 -20.35 15.48 -8.56
N LEU A 47 -19.75 15.94 -9.66
CA LEU A 47 -18.30 16.01 -9.78
C LEU A 47 -17.69 16.83 -8.64
N HIS A 48 -16.76 16.21 -7.93
CA HIS A 48 -15.95 16.83 -6.87
C HIS A 48 -14.59 16.11 -6.82
N GLY A 49 -13.74 16.45 -5.87
CA GLY A 49 -12.45 15.79 -5.73
C GLY A 49 -11.90 15.91 -4.32
N HIS A 50 -10.83 15.17 -4.07
CA HIS A 50 -10.16 15.08 -2.78
C HIS A 50 -8.65 15.01 -2.95
N THR A 51 -7.95 15.47 -1.91
CA THR A 51 -6.55 15.13 -1.67
C THR A 51 -6.52 13.84 -0.86
N TYR A 52 -6.39 12.71 -1.54
CA TYR A 52 -6.40 11.40 -0.92
C TYR A 52 -5.06 11.10 -0.25
N ARG A 53 -5.10 10.44 0.91
CA ARG A 53 -3.90 9.89 1.56
C ARG A 53 -3.99 8.37 1.64
N LEU A 54 -3.07 7.71 0.95
CA LEU A 54 -3.02 6.25 0.80
C LEU A 54 -1.90 5.67 1.66
N GLN A 55 -2.23 4.69 2.49
CA GLN A 55 -1.27 3.86 3.23
C GLN A 55 -1.27 2.45 2.66
N ILE A 56 -0.09 1.94 2.35
CA ILE A 56 0.13 0.56 1.89
C ILE A 56 1.03 -0.13 2.91
N ALA A 57 0.53 -1.21 3.52
CA ALA A 57 1.24 -1.95 4.53
C ALA A 57 1.62 -3.36 4.06
N VAL A 58 2.91 -3.64 4.05
CA VAL A 58 3.50 -4.91 3.62
C VAL A 58 4.23 -5.53 4.80
N SER A 59 4.12 -6.85 4.98
CA SER A 59 4.93 -7.56 5.98
C SER A 59 5.76 -8.66 5.34
N GLY A 60 6.89 -8.98 5.98
CA GLY A 60 7.79 -10.05 5.55
C GLY A 60 8.84 -10.36 6.62
N PHE A 61 9.68 -11.36 6.34
CA PHE A 61 10.89 -11.60 7.12
C PHE A 61 12.04 -10.71 6.62
N LEU A 62 12.97 -10.38 7.53
CA LEU A 62 14.09 -9.51 7.21
C LEU A 62 15.06 -10.18 6.22
N ASP A 63 15.54 -9.41 5.25
CA ASP A 63 16.67 -9.78 4.38
C ASP A 63 18.04 -9.65 5.10
N GLU A 64 19.14 -9.89 4.39
CA GLU A 64 20.50 -9.75 4.91
C GLU A 64 20.86 -8.30 5.33
N ARG A 65 20.07 -7.32 4.88
CA ARG A 65 20.20 -5.91 5.26
C ARG A 65 19.41 -5.58 6.53
N GLY A 66 18.60 -6.51 7.05
CA GLY A 66 17.74 -6.30 8.20
C GLY A 66 16.41 -5.61 7.85
N MET A 67 15.94 -5.70 6.60
CA MET A 67 14.73 -5.03 6.13
C MET A 67 13.64 -6.02 5.70
N ALA A 68 12.40 -5.76 6.11
CA ALA A 68 11.26 -6.56 5.64
C ALA A 68 11.04 -6.33 4.14
N TYR A 69 10.86 -5.08 3.74
CA TYR A 69 10.78 -4.66 2.34
C TYR A 69 11.27 -3.22 2.21
N ASP A 70 11.93 -2.87 1.11
CA ASP A 70 12.47 -1.54 0.90
C ASP A 70 11.33 -0.54 0.58
N PHE A 71 11.34 0.64 1.20
CA PHE A 71 10.35 1.67 0.89
C PHE A 71 10.46 2.18 -0.56
N GLY A 72 11.64 2.10 -1.16
CA GLY A 72 11.88 2.36 -2.57
C GLY A 72 11.13 1.39 -3.48
N ASP A 73 11.06 0.11 -3.11
CA ASP A 73 10.37 -0.91 -3.88
C ASP A 73 8.84 -0.75 -3.78
N ILE A 74 8.30 -0.44 -2.58
CA ILE A 74 6.88 -0.08 -2.43
C ILE A 74 6.53 1.13 -3.29
N LYS A 75 7.40 2.15 -3.30
CA LYS A 75 7.23 3.35 -4.12
C LYS A 75 7.28 3.01 -5.61
N ALA A 76 8.15 2.11 -6.05
CA ALA A 76 8.24 1.70 -7.44
C ALA A 76 6.94 1.05 -7.92
N ILE A 77 6.37 0.14 -7.13
CA ILE A 77 5.06 -0.47 -7.44
C ILE A 77 3.97 0.61 -7.53
N TYR A 78 3.88 1.50 -6.54
CA TYR A 78 2.91 2.60 -6.57
C TYR A 78 3.06 3.47 -7.83
N LYS A 79 4.29 3.90 -8.14
CA LYS A 79 4.56 4.79 -9.28
C LYS A 79 4.25 4.14 -10.64
N ASN A 80 4.49 2.84 -10.77
CA ASN A 80 4.32 2.14 -12.04
C ASN A 80 2.88 1.69 -12.29
N TYR A 81 2.16 1.29 -11.23
CA TYR A 81 0.89 0.58 -11.38
C TYR A 81 -0.32 1.30 -10.79
N LEU A 82 -0.14 2.22 -9.84
CA LEU A 82 -1.25 2.93 -9.19
C LEU A 82 -1.32 4.39 -9.61
N GLU A 83 -0.24 5.15 -9.42
CA GLU A 83 -0.20 6.60 -9.67
C GLU A 83 -0.72 7.01 -11.05
N PRO A 84 -0.39 6.31 -12.17
CA PRO A 84 -0.84 6.71 -13.49
C PRO A 84 -2.38 6.75 -13.64
N HIS A 85 -3.08 5.98 -12.81
CA HIS A 85 -4.54 5.87 -12.77
C HIS A 85 -5.19 6.78 -11.72
N LEU A 86 -4.41 7.26 -10.75
CA LEU A 86 -4.92 7.96 -9.57
C LEU A 86 -4.64 9.47 -9.60
N ASP A 87 -3.38 9.87 -9.78
CA ASP A 87 -2.99 11.26 -9.55
C ASP A 87 -3.33 12.18 -10.72
N HIS A 88 -3.92 13.33 -10.40
CA HIS A 88 -4.46 14.30 -11.37
C HIS A 88 -5.43 13.67 -12.39
N ARG A 89 -6.19 12.66 -11.96
CA ARG A 89 -7.14 11.94 -12.80
C ARG A 89 -8.60 12.20 -12.40
N TYR A 90 -9.47 11.91 -13.36
CA TYR A 90 -10.89 11.69 -13.12
C TYR A 90 -11.14 10.18 -12.96
N LEU A 91 -11.36 9.74 -11.72
CA LEU A 91 -11.28 8.33 -11.33
C LEU A 91 -12.33 7.45 -12.02
N ASN A 92 -13.50 8.01 -12.34
CA ASN A 92 -14.57 7.28 -13.03
C ASN A 92 -14.17 6.84 -14.46
N GLU A 93 -13.13 7.43 -15.05
CA GLU A 93 -12.63 7.07 -16.39
C GLU A 93 -11.32 6.27 -16.36
N THR A 94 -10.49 6.45 -15.33
CA THR A 94 -9.15 5.85 -15.26
C THR A 94 -9.07 4.54 -14.48
N LEU A 95 -10.04 4.28 -13.62
CA LEU A 95 -10.19 3.03 -12.89
C LEU A 95 -11.13 2.05 -13.63
N PRO A 96 -11.09 0.74 -13.30
CA PRO A 96 -12.11 -0.19 -13.77
C PRO A 96 -13.53 0.31 -13.50
N TYR A 97 -14.49 -0.10 -14.33
CA TYR A 97 -15.88 0.36 -14.20
C TYR A 97 -16.49 -0.08 -12.85
N MET A 98 -16.59 0.86 -11.92
CA MET A 98 -17.14 0.69 -10.58
C MET A 98 -17.61 2.04 -10.01
N ASN A 99 -18.34 2.02 -8.89
CA ASN A 99 -18.58 3.24 -8.11
C ASN A 99 -17.28 3.60 -7.37
N THR A 100 -16.73 4.78 -7.62
CA THR A 100 -15.40 5.20 -7.09
C THR A 100 -15.46 5.65 -5.64
N THR A 101 -16.14 4.90 -4.78
CA THR A 101 -16.13 5.12 -3.34
C THR A 101 -14.78 4.70 -2.74
N ALA A 102 -14.45 5.20 -1.55
CA ALA A 102 -13.22 4.83 -0.88
C ALA A 102 -13.11 3.31 -0.66
N GLU A 103 -14.22 2.63 -0.37
CA GLU A 103 -14.30 1.17 -0.16
C GLU A 103 -13.93 0.37 -1.42
N ASN A 104 -14.49 0.72 -2.57
CA ASN A 104 -14.17 0.04 -3.82
C ASN A 104 -12.73 0.33 -4.27
N MET A 105 -12.27 1.57 -4.04
CA MET A 105 -10.90 1.96 -4.37
C MET A 105 -9.87 1.21 -3.52
N VAL A 106 -10.06 1.05 -2.21
CA VAL A 106 -9.09 0.29 -1.39
C VAL A 106 -8.97 -1.16 -1.83
N TYR A 107 -10.07 -1.78 -2.26
CA TYR A 107 -10.03 -3.15 -2.78
C TYR A 107 -9.25 -3.23 -4.10
N TRP A 108 -9.53 -2.34 -5.06
CA TRP A 108 -8.79 -2.30 -6.33
C TRP A 108 -7.29 -2.04 -6.11
N ILE A 109 -6.94 -1.10 -5.22
CA ILE A 109 -5.54 -0.81 -4.87
C ILE A 109 -4.90 -2.05 -4.22
N PHE A 110 -5.61 -2.71 -3.31
CA PHE A 110 -5.14 -3.93 -2.67
C PHE A 110 -4.84 -5.03 -3.69
N GLN A 111 -5.77 -5.29 -4.62
CA GLN A 111 -5.58 -6.30 -5.67
C GLN A 111 -4.36 -6.00 -6.54
N THR A 112 -4.24 -4.76 -7.01
CA THR A 112 -3.10 -4.31 -7.83
C THR A 112 -1.78 -4.46 -7.07
N MET A 113 -1.70 -3.96 -5.84
CA MET A 113 -0.48 -4.09 -5.02
C MET A 113 -0.14 -5.55 -4.69
N ASN A 114 -1.13 -6.39 -4.38
CA ASN A 114 -0.91 -7.79 -4.04
C ASN A 114 -0.45 -8.60 -5.26
N GLN A 115 -0.88 -8.24 -6.47
CA GLN A 115 -0.41 -8.86 -7.72
C GLN A 115 1.05 -8.53 -8.02
N GLU A 116 1.47 -7.28 -7.78
CA GLU A 116 2.80 -6.80 -8.16
C GLU A 116 3.86 -6.97 -7.05
N LEU A 117 3.45 -7.45 -5.87
CA LEU A 117 4.38 -7.82 -4.81
C LEU A 117 5.13 -9.11 -5.16
N PRO A 118 6.45 -9.18 -4.93
CA PRO A 118 7.21 -10.39 -5.18
C PRO A 118 6.86 -11.48 -4.16
N ASP A 119 6.79 -12.72 -4.63
CA ASP A 119 6.60 -13.91 -3.78
C ASP A 119 7.95 -14.39 -3.22
N GLU A 120 8.49 -13.65 -2.26
CA GLU A 120 9.74 -13.99 -1.59
C GLU A 120 9.68 -13.68 -0.10
N ARG A 121 10.46 -14.39 0.71
CA ARG A 121 10.67 -14.08 2.15
C ARG A 121 9.37 -13.90 2.94
N GLY A 122 8.31 -14.59 2.51
CA GLY A 122 6.97 -14.48 3.06
C GLY A 122 6.34 -13.10 2.93
N LEU A 123 6.79 -12.26 1.99
CA LEU A 123 6.23 -10.95 1.71
C LEU A 123 4.75 -11.07 1.37
N ARG A 124 3.95 -10.18 1.94
CA ARG A 124 2.53 -10.08 1.62
C ARG A 124 2.00 -8.70 1.96
N LEU A 125 0.99 -8.28 1.21
CA LEU A 125 0.19 -7.12 1.55
C LEU A 125 -0.71 -7.47 2.74
N GLU A 126 -0.65 -6.66 3.81
CA GLU A 126 -1.44 -6.86 5.02
C GLU A 126 -2.69 -5.99 5.01
N TYR A 127 -2.57 -4.72 4.61
CA TYR A 127 -3.72 -3.85 4.42
C TYR A 127 -3.41 -2.69 3.47
N VAL A 128 -4.49 -2.13 2.92
CA VAL A 128 -4.51 -0.84 2.23
C VAL A 128 -5.52 0.03 2.92
N ARG A 129 -5.13 1.26 3.28
CA ARG A 129 -6.01 2.26 3.87
C ARG A 129 -6.01 3.53 3.02
N LEU A 130 -7.18 4.03 2.68
CA LEU A 130 -7.35 5.24 1.88
C LEU A 130 -8.18 6.25 2.66
N TYR A 131 -7.55 7.36 3.03
CA TYR A 131 -8.23 8.53 3.55
C TYR A 131 -8.77 9.35 2.38
N GLU A 132 -10.09 9.50 2.32
CA GLU A 132 -10.75 10.44 1.38
C GLU A 132 -10.66 11.87 1.91
N THR A 133 -10.76 12.03 3.23
CA THR A 133 -10.59 13.32 3.91
C THR A 133 -9.63 13.16 5.09
N PRO A 134 -9.16 14.25 5.72
CA PRO A 134 -8.30 14.15 6.90
C PRO A 134 -8.89 13.34 8.07
N THR A 135 -10.23 13.17 8.10
CA THR A 135 -10.95 12.55 9.21
C THR A 135 -11.72 11.28 8.85
N ALA A 136 -11.73 10.85 7.59
CA ALA A 136 -12.47 9.67 7.13
C ALA A 136 -11.64 8.80 6.19
N PHE A 137 -11.69 7.49 6.38
CA PHE A 137 -11.00 6.50 5.56
C PHE A 137 -11.81 5.23 5.35
N ALA A 138 -11.49 4.51 4.27
CA ALA A 138 -11.79 3.10 4.11
C ALA A 138 -10.49 2.27 4.25
N GLU A 139 -10.61 1.01 4.64
CA GLU A 139 -9.49 0.07 4.72
C GLU A 139 -9.94 -1.28 4.19
N PHE A 140 -9.03 -2.00 3.52
CA PHE A 140 -9.17 -3.41 3.21
C PHE A 140 -7.98 -4.17 3.80
N ARG A 141 -8.25 -5.24 4.55
CA ARG A 141 -7.25 -6.06 5.24
C ARG A 141 -7.18 -7.44 4.61
N ARG A 142 -5.99 -8.03 4.60
CA ARG A 142 -5.73 -9.36 4.02
C ARG A 142 -6.63 -10.44 4.61
N GLU A 143 -6.93 -10.35 5.90
CA GLU A 143 -7.79 -11.31 6.62
C GLU A 143 -9.20 -11.42 6.04
N TRP A 144 -9.65 -10.43 5.25
CA TRP A 144 -10.97 -10.42 4.59
C TRP A 144 -10.93 -10.92 3.15
N LEU A 145 -9.82 -11.50 2.68
CA LEU A 145 -9.77 -12.13 1.35
C LEU A 145 -10.60 -13.40 1.25
N ASP A 146 -10.79 -14.08 2.38
CA ASP A 146 -11.44 -15.39 2.47
C ASP A 146 -12.82 -15.32 3.16
N ASP A 147 -13.30 -14.11 3.51
CA ASP A 147 -14.63 -13.86 4.08
C ASP A 147 -15.73 -13.87 3.01
#